data_AF-A0A8K0KLC4-F1
#
_entry.id   AF-A0A8K0KLC4-F1
#
_cell.length_a   1.000
_cell.length_b   1.000
_cell.length_c   1.000
_cell.angle_alpha   90.00
_cell.angle_beta   90.00
_cell.angle_gamma   90.00
#
_symmetry.space_group_name_H-M   'P 1'
#
loop_
_entity.id
_entity.type
_entity.pdbx_description
1 polymer ?
#
loop_
_entity_poly.entity_id
_entity_poly.type
_entity_poly.pdbx_seq_one_letter_code
_entity_poly.pdbx_strand_id
1 'polypeptide(L)'
;MCYRFEELNKRQHQLEQAHAMLLRHHELTQDLEYRQQKAVHTLREEQVVRQHQTELANQQDYMQRSERELRKRHALELKQQPKCLKQKEMQIRKQFRETCKIQTRQYKALKAQILQTTPKEDQKTVIKKLKDEQRRKLALLGDQYEQSIAEMLQKQS
;
A
#
# COMPACT_ATOMS: atom_id res chain seq x y z
N MET A 1 -4.18 -34.02 -95.14
CA MET A 1 -4.61 -34.51 -93.81
C MET A 1 -3.46 -34.68 -92.81
N CYS A 2 -2.25 -35.12 -93.21
CA CYS A 2 -1.11 -35.29 -92.28
C CYS A 2 -0.62 -34.01 -91.58
N TYR A 3 -0.48 -32.88 -92.30
CA TYR A 3 0.03 -31.62 -91.72
C TYR A 3 -0.83 -31.09 -90.54
N ARG A 4 -2.16 -31.20 -90.66
CA ARG A 4 -3.10 -30.78 -89.60
C ARG A 4 -3.00 -31.66 -88.35
N PHE A 5 -2.71 -32.95 -88.53
CA PHE A 5 -2.51 -33.89 -87.42
C PHE A 5 -1.18 -33.60 -86.69
N GLU A 6 -0.09 -33.34 -87.42
CA GLU A 6 1.19 -32.95 -86.83
C GLU A 6 1.10 -31.63 -86.05
N GLU A 7 0.37 -30.64 -86.57
CA GLU A 7 0.18 -29.36 -85.88
C GLU A 7 -0.64 -29.52 -84.59
N LEU A 8 -1.69 -30.35 -84.60
CA LEU A 8 -2.46 -30.69 -83.41
C LEU A 8 -1.61 -31.41 -82.36
N ASN A 9 -0.76 -32.36 -82.79
CA ASN A 9 0.15 -33.06 -81.88
C ASN A 9 1.19 -32.12 -81.24
N LYS A 10 1.73 -31.15 -82.01
CA LYS A 10 2.65 -30.15 -81.46
C LYS A 10 1.98 -29.26 -80.41
N ARG A 11 0.75 -28.83 -80.65
CA ARG A 11 -0.03 -28.05 -79.66
C ARG A 11 -0.35 -28.86 -78.41
N GLN A 12 -0.72 -30.14 -78.58
CA GLN A 12 -0.96 -31.05 -77.45
C GLN A 12 0.30 -31.21 -76.59
N HIS A 13 1.46 -31.42 -77.22
CA HIS A 13 2.73 -31.55 -76.50
C HIS A 13 3.13 -30.27 -75.75
N GLN A 14 2.93 -29.10 -76.36
CA GLN A 14 3.17 -27.81 -75.69
C GLN A 14 2.26 -27.62 -74.47
N LEU A 15 0.99 -28.03 -74.57
CA LEU A 15 0.05 -27.98 -73.46
C LEU A 15 0.46 -28.92 -72.31
N GLU A 16 0.87 -30.15 -72.62
CA GLU A 16 1.38 -31.10 -71.62
C GLU A 16 2.63 -30.60 -70.91
N GLN A 17 3.57 -30.00 -71.65
CA GLN A 17 4.75 -29.37 -71.07
C GLN A 17 4.38 -28.19 -70.15
N ALA A 18 3.44 -27.35 -70.58
CA ALA A 18 2.96 -26.23 -69.76
C ALA A 18 2.28 -26.72 -68.47
N HIS A 19 1.44 -27.76 -68.54
CA HIS A 19 0.82 -28.37 -67.38
C HIS A 19 1.86 -28.97 -66.42
N ALA A 20 2.85 -29.70 -66.93
CA ALA A 20 3.93 -30.27 -66.11
C ALA A 20 4.75 -29.16 -65.41
N MET A 21 5.01 -28.06 -66.10
CA MET A 21 5.69 -26.89 -65.52
C MET A 21 4.85 -26.25 -64.41
N LEU A 22 3.54 -26.06 -64.64
CA LEU A 22 2.64 -25.48 -63.65
C LEU A 22 2.54 -26.35 -62.38
N LEU A 23 2.44 -27.67 -62.52
CA LEU A 23 2.43 -28.60 -61.39
C LEU A 23 3.72 -28.48 -60.56
N ARG A 24 4.88 -28.45 -61.22
CA ARG A 24 6.16 -28.27 -60.53
C ARG A 24 6.27 -26.92 -59.82
N HIS A 25 5.79 -25.84 -60.44
CA HIS A 25 5.77 -24.53 -59.78
C HIS A 25 4.84 -24.51 -58.57
N HIS A 26 3.68 -25.17 -58.66
CA HIS A 26 2.75 -25.29 -57.54
C HIS A 26 3.39 -26.01 -56.36
N GLU A 27 4.05 -27.16 -56.59
CA GLU A 27 4.76 -27.90 -55.55
C GLU A 27 5.87 -27.07 -54.89
N LEU A 28 6.72 -26.40 -55.70
CA LEU A 28 7.79 -25.55 -55.18
C LEU A 28 7.26 -24.35 -54.38
N THR A 29 6.14 -23.77 -54.80
CA THR A 29 5.49 -22.65 -54.11
C THR A 29 4.92 -23.11 -52.78
N GLN A 30 4.20 -24.23 -52.77
CA GLN A 30 3.62 -24.81 -51.56
C GLN A 30 4.70 -25.17 -50.54
N ASP A 31 5.80 -25.76 -50.98
CA ASP A 31 6.96 -26.07 -50.15
C ASP A 31 7.57 -24.82 -49.52
N LEU A 32 7.71 -23.74 -50.31
CA LEU A 32 8.24 -22.48 -49.84
C LEU A 32 7.31 -21.84 -48.79
N GLU A 33 6.01 -21.80 -49.06
CA GLU A 33 4.99 -21.29 -48.15
C GLU A 33 5.00 -22.04 -46.82
N TYR A 34 5.08 -23.38 -46.87
CA TYR A 34 5.14 -24.20 -45.65
C TYR A 34 6.39 -23.90 -44.80
N ARG A 35 7.55 -23.77 -45.45
CA ARG A 35 8.81 -23.43 -44.75
C ARG A 35 8.74 -22.03 -44.13
N GLN A 36 8.21 -21.06 -44.87
CA GLN A 36 8.06 -19.68 -44.37
C GLN A 36 7.07 -19.64 -43.19
N GLN A 37 5.93 -20.32 -43.30
CA GLN A 37 4.94 -20.39 -42.24
C GLN A 37 5.53 -21.03 -40.97
N LYS A 38 6.27 -22.14 -41.11
CA LYS A 38 6.96 -22.78 -39.99
C LYS A 38 7.97 -21.84 -39.32
N ALA A 39 8.79 -21.14 -40.11
CA ALA A 39 9.76 -20.18 -39.58
C ALA A 39 9.08 -19.03 -38.81
N VAL A 40 7.97 -18.49 -39.35
CA VAL A 40 7.20 -17.44 -38.66
C VAL A 40 6.60 -17.93 -37.35
N HIS A 41 6.06 -19.16 -37.31
CA HIS A 41 5.53 -19.73 -36.07
C HIS A 41 6.62 -19.91 -35.01
N THR A 42 7.77 -20.47 -35.38
CA THR A 42 8.92 -20.61 -34.46
C THR A 42 9.38 -19.26 -33.92
N LEU A 43 9.55 -18.25 -34.78
CA LEU A 43 9.96 -16.91 -34.35
C LEU A 43 8.95 -16.28 -33.38
N ARG A 44 7.64 -16.48 -33.61
CA ARG A 44 6.58 -15.99 -32.73
C ARG A 44 6.62 -16.69 -31.37
N GLU A 45 6.79 -17.99 -31.34
CA GLU A 45 6.90 -18.76 -30.09
C GLU A 45 8.12 -18.31 -29.27
N GLU A 46 9.28 -18.19 -29.92
CA GLU A 46 10.51 -17.68 -29.28
C GLU A 46 10.35 -16.25 -28.76
N GLN A 47 9.64 -15.40 -29.49
CA GLN A 47 9.35 -14.04 -29.04
C GLN A 47 8.47 -14.03 -27.79
N VAL A 48 7.40 -14.82 -27.76
CA VAL A 48 6.49 -14.92 -26.60
C VAL A 48 7.24 -15.42 -25.37
N VAL A 49 8.09 -16.44 -25.53
CA VAL A 49 8.91 -16.97 -24.43
C VAL A 49 9.88 -15.90 -23.89
N ARG A 50 10.59 -15.19 -24.77
CA ARG A 50 11.51 -14.12 -24.37
C ARG A 50 10.79 -12.95 -23.69
N GLN A 51 9.62 -12.57 -24.20
CA GLN A 51 8.79 -11.54 -23.60
C GLN A 51 8.38 -11.94 -22.18
N HIS A 52 7.84 -13.17 -22.03
CA HIS A 52 7.42 -13.67 -20.73
C HIS A 52 8.57 -13.72 -19.72
N GLN A 53 9.75 -14.18 -20.12
CA GLN A 53 10.95 -14.19 -19.27
C GLN A 53 11.35 -12.77 -18.83
N THR A 54 11.27 -11.81 -19.74
CA THR A 54 11.58 -10.40 -19.44
C THR A 54 10.57 -9.80 -18.46
N GLU A 55 9.27 -10.04 -18.69
CA GLU A 55 8.21 -9.59 -17.80
C GLU A 55 8.34 -10.20 -16.40
N LEU A 56 8.65 -11.49 -16.31
CA LEU A 56 8.87 -12.17 -15.03
C LEU A 56 10.07 -11.61 -14.28
N ALA A 57 11.20 -11.39 -14.96
CA ALA A 57 12.38 -10.77 -14.35
C ALA A 57 12.08 -9.35 -13.84
N ASN A 58 11.38 -8.54 -14.63
CA ASN A 58 10.96 -7.20 -14.23
C ASN A 58 10.04 -7.22 -13.00
N GLN A 59 9.08 -8.16 -12.96
CA GLN A 59 8.19 -8.32 -11.80
C GLN A 59 8.96 -8.71 -10.54
N GLN A 60 9.91 -9.65 -10.64
CA GLN A 60 10.75 -10.06 -9.52
C GLN A 60 11.58 -8.88 -8.98
N ASP A 61 12.22 -8.12 -9.86
CA ASP A 61 12.98 -6.92 -9.51
C ASP A 61 12.11 -5.87 -8.82
N TYR A 62 10.92 -5.61 -9.36
CA TYR A 62 9.97 -4.68 -8.78
C TYR A 62 9.54 -5.12 -7.37
N MET A 63 9.16 -6.40 -7.21
CA MET A 63 8.76 -6.93 -5.91
C MET A 63 9.89 -6.81 -4.89
N GLN A 64 11.13 -7.15 -5.27
CA GLN A 64 12.28 -7.01 -4.38
C GLN A 64 12.56 -5.56 -3.99
N ARG A 65 12.41 -4.60 -4.92
CA ARG A 65 12.58 -3.18 -4.61
C ARG A 65 11.48 -2.70 -3.67
N SER A 66 10.23 -3.03 -3.96
CA SER A 66 9.07 -2.71 -3.14
C SER A 66 9.20 -3.27 -1.72
N GLU A 67 9.62 -4.53 -1.58
CA GLU A 67 9.85 -5.16 -0.27
C GLU A 67 10.96 -4.45 0.52
N ARG A 68 12.07 -4.09 -0.15
CA ARG A 68 13.16 -3.33 0.50
C ARG A 68 12.68 -1.95 0.97
N GLU A 69 11.89 -1.25 0.16
CA GLU A 69 11.30 0.02 0.56
C GLU A 69 10.35 -0.14 1.75
N LEU A 70 9.50 -1.15 1.75
CA LEU A 70 8.58 -1.43 2.85
C LEU A 70 9.34 -1.70 4.15
N ARG A 71 10.37 -2.55 4.10
CA ARG A 71 11.25 -2.80 5.25
C ARG A 71 11.94 -1.52 5.74
N LYS A 72 12.39 -0.66 4.84
CA LYS A 72 12.99 0.64 5.18
C LYS A 72 11.99 1.58 5.85
N ARG A 73 10.76 1.68 5.32
CA ARG A 73 9.69 2.49 5.92
C ARG A 73 9.35 1.99 7.33
N HIS A 74 9.13 0.69 7.49
CA HIS A 74 8.86 0.08 8.79
C HIS A 74 9.99 0.31 9.80
N ALA A 75 11.25 0.16 9.38
CA ALA A 75 12.39 0.45 10.25
C ALA A 75 12.47 1.94 10.66
N LEU A 76 12.10 2.86 9.77
CA LEU A 76 12.02 4.29 10.09
C LEU A 76 10.86 4.59 11.05
N GLU A 77 9.71 3.97 10.87
CA GLU A 77 8.55 4.09 11.77
C GLU A 77 8.90 3.61 13.18
N LEU A 78 9.52 2.44 13.32
CA LEU A 78 9.99 1.91 14.61
C LEU A 78 11.00 2.85 15.29
N LYS A 79 11.92 3.46 14.52
CA LYS A 79 12.87 4.46 15.06
C LYS A 79 12.16 5.75 15.52
N GLN A 80 11.10 6.16 14.84
CA GLN A 80 10.35 7.37 15.16
C GLN A 80 9.30 7.17 16.26
N GLN A 81 8.81 5.95 16.43
CA GLN A 81 7.75 5.60 17.38
C GLN A 81 8.06 6.06 18.82
N PRO A 82 9.26 5.84 19.41
CA PRO A 82 9.58 6.38 20.75
C PRO A 82 9.50 7.90 20.83
N LYS A 83 9.86 8.62 19.77
CA LYS A 83 9.78 10.10 19.72
C LYS A 83 8.33 10.55 19.68
N CYS A 84 7.51 9.93 18.85
CA CYS A 84 6.08 10.21 18.76
C CYS A 84 5.35 9.94 20.08
N LEU A 85 5.68 8.84 20.77
CA LEU A 85 5.12 8.50 22.07
C LEU A 85 5.50 9.52 23.14
N LYS A 86 6.79 9.90 23.22
CA LYS A 86 7.24 10.96 24.14
C LYS A 86 6.54 12.30 23.89
N GLN A 87 6.29 12.64 22.63
CA GLN A 87 5.58 13.88 22.29
C GLN A 87 4.12 13.84 22.75
N LYS A 88 3.41 12.73 22.54
CA LYS A 88 2.03 12.55 23.03
C LYS A 88 1.98 12.56 24.56
N GLU A 89 2.91 11.88 25.22
CA GLU A 89 3.02 11.90 26.68
C GLU A 89 3.19 13.34 27.20
N MET A 90 4.06 14.13 26.57
CA MET A 90 4.26 15.54 26.91
C MET A 90 2.98 16.38 26.75
N GLN A 91 2.20 16.12 25.69
CA GLN A 91 0.92 16.81 25.48
C GLN A 91 -0.09 16.47 26.58
N ILE A 92 -0.22 15.19 26.95
CA ILE A 92 -1.11 14.74 28.03
C ILE A 92 -0.68 15.38 29.37
N ARG A 93 0.62 15.41 29.67
CA ARG A 93 1.15 16.10 30.86
C ARG A 93 0.89 17.60 30.85
N LYS A 94 0.94 18.26 29.68
CA LYS A 94 0.61 19.68 29.54
C LYS A 94 -0.86 19.92 29.84
N GLN A 95 -1.75 19.12 29.25
CA GLN A 95 -3.18 19.19 29.48
C GLN A 95 -3.52 19.00 30.97
N PHE A 96 -2.91 18.00 31.62
CA PHE A 96 -3.05 17.81 33.07
C PHE A 96 -2.72 19.07 33.87
N ARG A 97 -1.58 19.71 33.58
CA ARG A 97 -1.17 20.95 34.26
C ARG A 97 -2.18 22.08 34.04
N GLU A 98 -2.74 22.21 32.84
CA GLU A 98 -3.76 23.20 32.51
C GLU A 98 -5.07 22.92 33.26
N THR A 99 -5.52 21.66 33.30
CA THR A 99 -6.71 21.26 34.06
C THR A 99 -6.53 21.50 35.57
N CYS A 100 -5.37 21.17 36.14
CA CYS A 100 -5.06 21.46 37.55
C CYS A 100 -5.12 22.97 37.87
N LYS A 101 -4.62 23.83 36.96
CA LYS A 101 -4.71 25.29 37.11
C LYS A 101 -6.16 25.75 37.10
N ILE A 102 -6.98 25.23 36.20
CA ILE A 102 -8.41 25.56 36.11
C ILE A 102 -9.15 25.11 37.38
N GLN A 103 -8.97 23.86 37.82
CA GLN A 103 -9.58 23.34 39.04
C GLN A 103 -9.16 24.14 40.28
N THR A 104 -7.90 24.59 40.35
CA THR A 104 -7.43 25.44 41.45
C THR A 104 -8.12 26.81 41.46
N ARG A 105 -8.35 27.42 40.29
CA ARG A 105 -9.10 28.69 40.17
C ARG A 105 -10.56 28.50 40.58
N GLN A 106 -11.21 27.44 40.08
CA GLN A 106 -12.59 27.09 40.42
C GLN A 106 -12.76 26.83 41.92
N TYR A 107 -11.83 26.10 42.53
CA TYR A 107 -11.82 25.86 43.97
C TYR A 107 -11.76 27.17 44.77
N LYS A 108 -10.89 28.10 44.38
CA LYS A 108 -10.77 29.40 45.06
C LYS A 108 -12.07 30.20 44.99
N ALA A 109 -12.70 30.24 43.81
CA ALA A 109 -13.99 30.91 43.61
C ALA A 109 -15.11 30.24 44.44
N LEU A 110 -15.24 28.92 44.37
CA LEU A 110 -16.22 28.15 45.13
C LEU A 110 -16.06 28.34 46.64
N LYS A 111 -14.82 28.27 47.13
CA LYS A 111 -14.52 28.48 48.55
C LYS A 111 -14.94 29.88 49.00
N ALA A 112 -14.64 30.92 48.20
CA ALA A 112 -15.02 32.28 48.53
C ALA A 112 -16.55 32.43 48.63
N GLN A 113 -17.28 31.89 47.65
CA GLN A 113 -18.74 31.93 47.62
C GLN A 113 -19.37 31.22 48.83
N ILE A 114 -18.91 30.01 49.16
CA ILE A 114 -19.44 29.24 50.31
C ILE A 114 -19.18 29.97 51.63
N LEU A 115 -18.01 30.59 51.79
CA LEU A 115 -17.67 31.32 53.03
C LEU A 115 -18.50 32.59 53.24
N GLN A 116 -19.00 33.22 52.17
CA GLN A 116 -19.90 34.36 52.28
C GLN A 116 -21.24 34.01 52.92
N THR A 117 -21.73 32.77 52.72
CA THR A 117 -23.02 32.31 53.23
C THR A 117 -22.92 31.42 54.48
N THR A 118 -21.70 31.07 54.92
CA THR A 118 -21.47 30.19 56.08
C THR A 118 -21.24 31.01 57.37
N PRO A 119 -21.96 30.74 58.47
CA PRO A 119 -21.71 31.35 59.77
C PRO A 119 -20.27 31.13 60.27
N LYS A 120 -19.68 32.13 60.95
CA LYS A 120 -18.25 32.10 61.36
C LYS A 120 -17.86 30.86 62.17
N GLU A 121 -18.76 30.36 63.00
CA GLU A 121 -18.58 29.18 63.86
C GLU A 121 -18.33 27.90 63.03
N ASP A 122 -18.98 27.78 61.87
CA ASP A 122 -18.92 26.61 60.99
C ASP A 122 -17.82 26.70 59.91
N GLN A 123 -17.31 27.91 59.64
CA GLN A 123 -16.36 28.14 58.54
C GLN A 123 -15.11 27.26 58.63
N LYS A 124 -14.59 26.98 59.82
CA LYS A 124 -13.41 26.12 60.02
C LYS A 124 -13.66 24.69 59.51
N THR A 125 -14.83 24.13 59.83
CA THR A 125 -15.24 22.79 59.42
C THR A 125 -15.46 22.73 57.91
N VAL A 126 -16.12 23.75 57.35
CA VAL A 126 -16.38 23.85 55.90
C VAL A 126 -15.07 23.99 55.10
N ILE A 127 -14.13 24.83 55.55
CA ILE A 127 -12.82 24.98 54.89
C ILE A 127 -12.06 23.65 54.88
N LYS A 128 -12.08 22.90 55.98
CA LYS A 128 -11.43 21.59 56.06
C LYS A 128 -12.03 20.62 55.03
N LYS A 129 -13.36 20.48 55.01
CA LYS A 129 -14.07 19.64 54.02
C LYS A 129 -13.75 20.03 52.58
N LEU A 130 -13.76 21.33 52.26
CA LEU A 130 -13.44 21.82 50.92
C LEU A 130 -11.99 21.51 50.51
N LYS A 131 -11.02 21.66 51.43
CA LYS A 131 -9.61 21.31 51.15
C LYS A 131 -9.42 19.82 50.93
N ASP A 132 -10.08 18.98 51.73
CA ASP A 132 -9.97 17.53 51.62
C ASP A 132 -10.60 17.06 50.29
N GLU A 133 -11.75 17.62 49.92
CA GLU A 133 -12.39 17.35 48.62
C GLU A 133 -11.54 17.83 47.44
N GLN A 134 -10.90 19.00 47.53
CA GLN A 134 -9.97 19.49 46.50
C GLN A 134 -8.78 18.53 46.32
N ARG A 135 -8.18 18.07 47.42
CA ARG A 135 -7.06 17.12 47.37
C ARG A 135 -7.48 15.79 46.73
N ARG A 136 -8.64 15.26 47.12
CA ARG A 136 -9.19 14.03 46.52
C ARG A 136 -9.41 14.19 45.01
N LYS A 137 -10.04 15.30 44.56
CA LYS A 137 -10.29 15.54 43.14
C LYS A 137 -9.01 15.68 42.32
N LEU A 138 -7.99 16.36 42.85
CA LEU A 138 -6.70 16.48 42.17
C LEU A 138 -5.95 15.15 42.12
N ALA A 139 -6.04 14.32 43.17
CA ALA A 139 -5.45 12.98 43.17
C ALA A 139 -6.09 12.10 42.09
N LEU A 140 -7.43 12.01 42.06
CA LEU A 140 -8.16 11.25 41.03
C LEU A 140 -7.85 11.74 39.61
N LEU A 141 -7.71 13.05 39.42
CA LEU A 141 -7.31 13.62 38.13
C LEU A 141 -5.89 13.17 37.75
N GLY A 142 -4.96 13.12 38.72
CA GLY A 142 -3.62 12.58 38.52
C GLY A 142 -3.66 11.14 38.03
N ASP A 143 -4.35 10.28 38.77
CA ASP A 143 -4.48 8.85 38.48
C ASP A 143 -5.08 8.61 37.08
N GLN A 144 -6.10 9.38 36.69
CA GLN A 144 -6.73 9.28 35.36
C GLN A 144 -5.76 9.62 34.22
N TYR A 145 -4.94 10.67 34.39
CA TYR A 145 -3.97 11.06 33.36
C TYR A 145 -2.78 10.09 33.31
N GLU A 146 -2.35 9.56 34.45
CA GLU A 146 -1.34 8.50 34.51
C GLU A 146 -1.82 7.22 33.83
N GLN A 147 -3.06 6.80 34.10
CA GLN A 147 -3.69 5.67 33.43
C GLN A 147 -3.79 5.92 31.91
N SER A 148 -4.20 7.11 31.49
CA SER A 148 -4.28 7.45 30.06
C SER A 148 -2.92 7.36 29.36
N ILE A 149 -1.83 7.81 30.01
CA ILE A 149 -0.46 7.66 29.50
C ILE A 149 -0.07 6.18 29.43
N ALA A 150 -0.33 5.40 30.48
CA ALA A 150 0.01 3.99 30.54
C ALA A 150 -0.72 3.18 29.45
N GLU A 151 -2.03 3.40 29.29
CA GLU A 151 -2.84 2.75 28.24
C GLU A 151 -2.36 3.13 26.84
N MET A 152 -2.00 4.39 26.61
CA MET A 152 -1.46 4.84 25.33
C MET A 152 -0.13 4.15 25.02
N LEU A 153 0.77 4.06 26.00
CA LEU A 153 2.06 3.39 25.83
C LEU A 153 1.87 1.89 25.58
N GLN A 154 0.98 1.23 26.31
CA GLN A 154 0.72 -0.21 26.15
C GLN A 154 0.11 -0.55 24.78
N LYS A 155 -0.79 0.29 24.25
CA LYS A 155 -1.42 0.06 22.93
C LYS A 155 -0.47 0.31 21.75
N GLN A 156 0.62 1.05 21.96
CA GLN A 156 1.58 1.43 20.92
C GLN A 156 2.98 0.87 21.16
N SER A 157 3.14 -0.02 22.14
CA SER A 157 4.34 -0.86 22.32
C SER A 157 4.14 -2.18 21.61
#